data_AF-A0A850RK43-F1
#
_entry.id   AF-A0A850RK43-F1
#
_cell.length_a   1.000
_cell.length_b   1.000
_cell.length_c   1.000
_cell.angle_alpha   90.00
_cell.angle_beta   90.00
_cell.angle_gamma   90.00
#
_symmetry.space_group_name_H-M   'P 1'
#
loop_
_entity.id
_entity.type
_entity.pdbx_description
1 polymer ?
#
loop_
_entity_poly.entity_id
_entity_poly.type
_entity_poly.pdbx_seq_one_letter_code
_entity_poly.pdbx_strand_id
1 'polypeptide(L)'
;MRLNPHAIMSGPLALALLLTSTTPEAASPSASLSVERSSSNRFTVGFVQVDPDATASTLTVRGTVRPRIPARGAIPGQVHITVLDADGRALAETDASLMRRNRQAQSAHFHAQLAIDPPPGSRVRVEHRLDRP
;
A
#
# COMPACT_ATOMS: atom_id res chain seq x y z
N MET A 1 -65.99 -45.16 15.21
CA MET A 1 -65.83 -46.10 16.32
C MET A 1 -64.43 -46.72 16.20
N ARG A 2 -63.66 -46.76 17.31
CA ARG A 2 -62.24 -47.20 17.46
C ARG A 2 -61.22 -46.10 17.09
N LEU A 3 -60.62 -45.36 18.05
CA LEU A 3 -59.60 -45.66 19.08
C LEU A 3 -58.18 -45.24 18.61
N ASN A 4 -57.61 -44.23 19.30
CA ASN A 4 -56.18 -43.83 19.37
C ASN A 4 -55.27 -45.03 19.81
N PRO A 5 -53.92 -44.98 19.96
CA PRO A 5 -52.94 -43.86 19.98
C PRO A 5 -51.56 -44.22 19.31
N HIS A 6 -50.47 -43.52 19.73
CA HIS A 6 -49.02 -43.74 19.49
C HIS A 6 -48.41 -42.87 18.38
N ALA A 7 -47.27 -42.19 18.52
CA ALA A 7 -46.31 -42.07 19.61
C ALA A 7 -45.51 -40.76 19.45
N ILE A 8 -45.11 -40.17 20.58
CA ILE A 8 -44.08 -39.13 20.68
C ILE A 8 -42.72 -39.84 20.67
N MET A 9 -41.77 -39.45 19.81
CA MET A 9 -40.36 -39.76 20.04
C MET A 9 -39.41 -38.73 19.39
N SER A 10 -38.56 -38.19 20.26
CA SER A 10 -37.55 -37.14 20.12
C SER A 10 -36.36 -37.52 19.21
N GLY A 11 -35.87 -36.66 18.32
CA GLY A 11 -34.64 -35.83 18.49
C GLY A 11 -33.49 -36.31 17.57
N PRO A 12 -32.30 -35.67 17.49
CA PRO A 12 -31.95 -34.25 17.66
C PRO A 12 -31.16 -33.64 16.47
N LEU A 13 -31.16 -32.30 16.45
CA LEU A 13 -30.15 -31.32 16.04
C LEU A 13 -28.78 -31.84 15.53
N ALA A 14 -28.39 -31.44 14.31
CA ALA A 14 -26.99 -31.46 13.85
C ALA A 14 -26.62 -30.09 13.25
N LEU A 15 -26.03 -29.25 14.11
CA LEU A 15 -25.46 -27.95 13.77
C LEU A 15 -24.03 -28.19 13.27
N ALA A 16 -23.79 -28.06 11.97
CA ALA A 16 -22.44 -28.18 11.40
C ALA A 16 -21.67 -26.87 11.63
N LEU A 17 -20.77 -26.87 12.62
CA LEU A 17 -19.76 -25.82 12.78
C LEU A 17 -18.73 -25.93 11.65
N LEU A 18 -18.75 -24.99 10.69
CA LEU A 18 -17.60 -24.71 9.83
C LEU A 18 -16.52 -24.02 10.66
N LEU A 19 -15.43 -24.75 10.95
CA LEU A 19 -14.21 -24.18 11.52
C LEU A 19 -13.50 -23.35 10.44
N THR A 20 -13.54 -22.04 10.60
CA THR A 20 -12.72 -21.06 9.87
C THR A 20 -11.27 -21.17 10.34
N SER A 21 -10.38 -21.75 9.53
CA SER A 21 -8.93 -21.64 9.75
C SER A 21 -8.41 -20.38 9.06
N THR A 22 -8.63 -19.22 9.69
CA THR A 22 -7.89 -18.00 9.39
C THR A 22 -6.54 -18.10 10.08
N THR A 23 -5.48 -18.42 9.32
CA THR A 23 -4.11 -18.22 9.77
C THR A 23 -3.90 -16.72 10.01
N PRO A 24 -3.51 -16.29 11.23
CA PRO A 24 -3.07 -14.92 11.42
C PRO A 24 -1.73 -14.77 10.71
N GLU A 25 -1.71 -14.04 9.60
CA GLU A 25 -0.49 -13.52 9.00
C GLU A 25 0.24 -12.71 10.08
N ALA A 26 1.43 -13.17 10.46
CA ALA A 26 2.25 -12.55 11.49
C ALA A 26 2.63 -11.14 11.03
N ALA A 27 1.86 -10.15 11.47
CA ALA A 27 2.23 -8.75 11.38
C ALA A 27 3.55 -8.55 12.13
N SER A 28 4.63 -8.37 11.39
CA SER A 28 5.93 -8.04 11.97
C SER A 28 5.83 -6.72 12.72
N PRO A 29 6.32 -6.63 13.98
CA PRO A 29 6.23 -5.42 14.79
C PRO A 29 7.38 -4.48 14.43
N SER A 30 7.34 -3.90 13.24
CA SER A 30 7.90 -2.57 13.00
C SER A 30 6.71 -1.64 12.97
N ALA A 31 6.72 -0.58 13.78
CA ALA A 31 5.68 0.44 13.77
C ALA A 31 5.37 0.80 12.31
N SER A 32 4.22 0.34 11.82
CA SER A 32 4.08 0.04 10.40
C SER A 32 3.90 1.35 9.65
N LEU A 33 4.98 1.83 9.04
CA LEU A 33 4.99 3.03 8.23
C LEU A 33 3.92 2.88 7.13
N SER A 34 2.89 3.74 7.16
CA SER A 34 1.80 3.67 6.18
C SER A 34 2.24 4.37 4.89
N VAL A 35 1.82 3.85 3.74
CA VAL A 35 2.10 4.48 2.44
C VAL A 35 0.81 4.99 1.80
N GLU A 36 0.74 6.29 1.56
CA GLU A 36 -0.32 6.97 0.81
C GLU A 36 0.16 7.29 -0.61
N ARG A 37 -0.65 6.97 -1.63
CA ARG A 37 -0.29 7.18 -3.04
C ARG A 37 -1.29 8.11 -3.69
N SER A 38 -0.82 9.27 -4.15
CA SER A 38 -1.61 10.23 -4.92
C SER A 38 -1.24 10.12 -6.40
N SER A 39 -2.18 9.61 -7.20
CA SER A 39 -2.03 9.43 -8.64
C SER A 39 -2.59 10.63 -9.39
N SER A 40 -1.89 11.08 -10.43
CA SER A 40 -2.41 12.09 -11.35
C SER A 40 -3.50 11.56 -12.28
N ASN A 41 -4.13 12.45 -13.05
CA ASN A 41 -5.22 12.08 -13.97
C ASN A 41 -4.76 11.06 -15.04
N ARG A 42 -3.56 11.21 -15.61
CA ARG A 42 -3.07 10.34 -16.70
C ARG A 42 -2.12 9.23 -16.24
N PHE A 43 -1.60 9.31 -15.02
CA PHE A 43 -0.57 8.41 -14.51
C PHE A 43 -0.91 7.90 -13.12
N THR A 44 -0.61 6.63 -12.88
CA THR A 44 -0.82 5.93 -11.61
C THR A 44 0.51 5.66 -10.95
N VAL A 45 0.61 6.02 -9.67
CA VAL A 45 1.68 5.54 -8.79
C VAL A 45 1.41 4.06 -8.51
N GLY A 46 2.31 3.19 -8.96
CA GLY A 46 2.22 1.74 -8.88
C GLY A 46 2.64 1.21 -7.52
N PHE A 47 3.54 0.22 -7.52
CA PHE A 47 4.11 -0.25 -6.26
C PHE A 47 4.99 0.84 -5.65
N VAL A 48 4.98 0.90 -4.33
CA VAL A 48 5.87 1.74 -3.53
C VAL A 48 6.39 0.86 -2.40
N GLN A 49 7.71 0.84 -2.25
CA GLN A 49 8.43 0.19 -1.18
C GLN A 49 9.13 1.27 -0.36
N VAL A 50 9.03 1.14 0.96
CA VAL A 50 9.70 2.02 1.90
C VAL A 50 10.53 1.16 2.83
N ASP A 51 11.83 1.44 2.84
CA ASP A 51 12.82 0.70 3.61
C ASP A 51 13.47 1.68 4.61
N PRO A 52 13.02 1.71 5.87
CA PRO A 52 13.69 2.45 6.92
C PRO A 52 14.98 1.73 7.34
N ASP A 53 16.08 2.48 7.42
CA ASP A 53 17.34 2.06 8.01
C ASP A 53 17.59 2.89 9.28
N ALA A 54 17.23 2.31 10.42
CA ALA A 54 17.40 2.94 11.73
C ALA A 54 18.87 3.15 12.11
N THR A 55 19.80 2.33 11.58
CA THR A 55 21.23 2.45 11.91
C THR A 55 21.85 3.64 11.20
N ALA A 56 21.48 3.86 9.94
CA ALA A 56 21.94 5.01 9.16
C ALA A 56 21.05 6.26 9.33
N SER A 57 19.95 6.18 10.09
CA SER A 57 18.91 7.20 10.18
C SER A 57 18.46 7.67 8.80
N THR A 58 18.21 6.72 7.89
CA THR A 58 17.76 7.02 6.53
C THR A 58 16.49 6.26 6.18
N LEU A 59 15.66 6.87 5.35
CA LEU A 59 14.47 6.28 4.78
C LEU A 59 14.63 6.20 3.27
N THR A 60 14.68 4.98 2.74
CA THR A 60 14.72 4.76 1.29
C THR A 60 13.30 4.55 0.78
N VAL A 61 12.91 5.31 -0.26
CA VAL A 61 11.61 5.20 -0.91
C VAL A 61 11.82 4.88 -2.39
N ARG A 62 11.22 3.78 -2.85
CA ARG A 62 11.31 3.33 -4.24
C ARG A 62 9.94 2.97 -4.76
N GLY A 63 9.73 3.15 -6.05
CA GLY A 63 8.48 2.73 -6.64
C GLY A 63 8.41 2.90 -8.14
N THR A 64 7.19 2.85 -8.65
CA THR A 64 6.91 3.03 -10.07
C THR A 64 5.79 4.01 -10.34
N VAL A 65 5.85 4.64 -11.50
CA VAL A 65 4.74 5.38 -12.11
C VAL A 65 4.49 4.80 -13.49
N ARG A 66 3.22 4.62 -13.85
CA ARG A 66 2.81 4.11 -15.17
C ARG A 66 1.64 4.93 -15.72
N PRO A 67 1.49 5.07 -17.05
CA PRO A 67 0.31 5.69 -17.61
C PRO A 67 -0.92 4.79 -17.35
N ARG A 68 -2.08 5.42 -17.14
CA ARG A 68 -3.35 4.70 -16.93
C ARG A 68 -3.79 3.96 -18.18
N ILE A 69 -3.66 4.62 -19.33
CA ILE A 69 -3.85 4.01 -20.64
C ILE A 69 -2.47 3.59 -21.13
N PRO A 70 -2.22 2.29 -21.39
CA PRO A 70 -0.92 1.83 -21.87
C PRO A 70 -0.47 2.61 -23.11
N ALA A 71 0.60 3.37 -22.96
CA ALA A 71 1.17 4.18 -24.02
C ALA A 71 2.69 4.13 -23.95
N ARG A 72 3.33 4.27 -25.11
CA ARG A 72 4.78 4.47 -25.18
C ARG A 72 5.07 5.96 -25.09
N GLY A 73 6.17 6.32 -24.45
CA GLY A 73 6.61 7.71 -24.36
C GLY A 73 7.30 8.01 -23.04
N ALA A 74 7.73 9.26 -22.88
CA ALA A 74 8.16 9.77 -21.59
C ALA A 74 6.97 9.81 -20.61
N ILE A 75 7.24 9.58 -19.34
CA ILE A 75 6.32 9.93 -18.25
C ILE A 75 6.83 11.27 -17.72
N PRO A 76 6.18 12.39 -18.04
CA PRO A 76 6.63 13.72 -17.64
C PRO A 76 6.41 13.94 -16.14
N GLY A 77 7.15 14.88 -15.55
CA GLY A 77 7.03 15.20 -14.14
C GLY A 77 8.00 14.46 -13.25
N GLN A 78 7.68 14.53 -11.95
CA GLN A 78 8.44 13.93 -10.86
C GLN A 78 7.50 13.37 -9.81
N VAL A 79 8.07 12.64 -8.86
CA VAL A 79 7.35 12.15 -7.69
C VAL A 79 7.76 12.98 -6.50
N HIS A 80 6.80 13.68 -5.90
CA HIS A 80 6.99 14.36 -4.64
C HIS A 80 6.72 13.38 -3.49
N ILE A 81 7.66 13.29 -2.56
CA ILE A 81 7.64 12.36 -1.44
C ILE A 81 7.64 13.18 -0.16
N THR A 82 6.64 12.98 0.67
CA THR A 82 6.49 13.64 1.97
C THR A 82 6.42 12.59 3.07
N VAL A 83 7.25 12.70 4.09
CA VAL A 83 7.13 11.91 5.33
C VAL A 83 6.36 12.74 6.33
N LEU A 84 5.25 12.20 6.80
CA LEU A 84 4.33 12.83 7.74
C LEU A 84 4.44 12.13 9.10
N ASP A 85 4.35 12.88 10.19
CA ASP A 85 4.14 12.33 11.53
C ASP A 85 2.70 11.83 11.71
N ALA A 86 2.39 11.32 12.91
CA ALA A 86 1.05 10.86 13.26
C ALA A 86 -0.02 11.98 13.26
N ASP A 87 0.39 13.24 13.47
CA ASP A 87 -0.47 14.42 13.44
C ASP A 87 -0.67 14.97 12.01
N GLY A 88 0.05 14.41 11.02
CA GLY A 88 0.03 14.87 9.63
C GLY A 88 0.96 16.05 9.34
N ARG A 89 1.92 16.38 10.22
CA ARG A 89 2.95 17.38 9.94
C ARG A 89 4.08 16.78 9.11
N ALA A 90 4.57 17.54 8.15
CA ALA A 90 5.73 17.13 7.34
C ALA A 90 7.00 17.13 8.18
N LEU A 91 7.65 15.97 8.24
CA LEU A 91 8.96 15.78 8.88
C LEU A 91 10.09 15.93 7.87
N ALA A 92 9.88 15.44 6.64
CA ALA A 92 10.85 15.52 5.55
C ALA A 92 10.14 15.48 4.20
N GLU A 93 10.70 16.16 3.21
CA GLU A 93 10.19 16.21 1.85
C GLU A 93 11.33 16.07 0.85
N THR A 94 11.05 15.44 -0.29
CA THR A 94 11.99 15.36 -1.41
C THR A 94 11.26 15.12 -2.72
N ASP A 95 11.91 15.45 -3.83
CA ASP A 95 11.43 15.15 -5.17
C ASP A 95 12.32 14.08 -5.81
N ALA A 96 11.69 13.12 -6.47
CA ALA A 96 12.36 12.01 -7.14
C ALA A 96 12.08 12.06 -8.65
N SER A 97 13.14 12.10 -9.45
CA SER A 97 13.02 12.03 -10.91
C SER A 97 12.54 10.65 -11.37
N LEU A 98 11.79 10.64 -12.46
CA LEU A 98 11.29 9.42 -13.08
C LEU A 98 12.27 8.88 -14.12
N MET A 99 12.71 7.64 -13.94
CA MET A 99 13.64 6.96 -14.84
C MET A 99 13.03 5.71 -15.44
N ARG A 100 12.96 5.64 -16.77
CA ARG A 100 12.61 4.41 -17.49
C ARG A 100 13.86 3.58 -17.73
N ARG A 101 13.75 2.26 -17.56
CA ARG A 101 14.86 1.33 -17.85
C ARG A 101 15.26 1.35 -19.33
N ASN A 102 14.28 1.48 -20.24
CA ASN A 102 14.51 1.60 -21.67
C ASN A 102 13.28 2.21 -22.38
N ARG A 103 13.39 2.48 -23.69
CA ARG A 103 12.30 3.05 -24.52
C ARG A 103 11.07 2.14 -24.68
N GLN A 104 11.17 0.86 -24.34
CA GLN A 104 10.06 -0.11 -24.40
C GLN A 104 9.31 -0.26 -23.06
N ALA A 105 9.89 0.21 -21.94
CA ALA A 105 9.31 0.04 -20.60
C ALA A 105 7.98 0.79 -20.43
N GLN A 106 6.94 0.12 -19.95
CA GLN A 106 5.62 0.74 -19.75
C GLN A 106 5.50 1.54 -18.44
N SER A 107 6.55 1.55 -17.63
CA SER A 107 6.64 2.29 -16.37
C SER A 107 7.97 3.01 -16.25
N ALA A 108 7.98 4.05 -15.42
CA ALA A 108 9.19 4.70 -14.91
C ALA A 108 9.35 4.34 -13.43
N HIS A 109 10.59 4.18 -13.00
CA HIS A 109 10.97 3.99 -11.61
C HIS A 109 11.33 5.33 -11.00
N PHE A 110 11.13 5.45 -9.69
CA PHE A 110 11.71 6.52 -8.90
C PHE A 110 12.43 5.91 -7.69
N HIS A 111 13.43 6.65 -7.22
CA HIS A 111 14.20 6.33 -6.03
C HIS A 111 14.52 7.65 -5.33
N ALA A 112 14.34 7.67 -4.02
CA ALA A 112 14.80 8.74 -3.15
C ALA A 112 15.29 8.17 -1.82
N GLN A 113 16.18 8.92 -1.18
CA GLN A 113 16.65 8.66 0.17
C GLN A 113 16.46 9.93 0.98
N LEU A 114 15.84 9.82 2.15
CA LEU A 114 15.67 10.91 3.10
C LEU A 114 16.51 10.61 4.35
N ALA A 115 17.24 11.59 4.85
CA ALA A 115 18.02 11.46 6.09
C ALA A 115 17.11 11.71 7.30
N ILE A 116 16.23 10.73 7.59
CA ILE A 116 15.28 10.76 8.68
C ILE A 116 15.10 9.37 9.29
N ASP A 117 14.92 9.33 10.61
CA ASP A 117 14.39 8.18 11.33
C ASP A 117 12.91 8.44 11.69
N PRO A 118 11.94 7.93 10.91
CA PRO A 118 10.54 8.29 11.08
C PRO A 118 9.97 7.69 12.38
N PRO A 119 9.34 8.50 13.26
CA PRO A 119 8.76 8.00 14.50
C PRO A 119 7.60 7.02 14.24
N PRO A 120 7.24 6.17 15.22
CA PRO A 120 6.09 5.28 15.12
C PRO A 120 4.80 6.02 14.71
N GLY A 121 4.03 5.41 13.79
CA GLY A 121 2.80 6.02 13.26
C GLY A 121 3.01 7.01 12.11
N SER A 122 4.26 7.23 11.69
CA SER A 122 4.56 8.04 10.50
C SER A 122 3.99 7.44 9.23
N ARG A 123 3.78 8.31 8.24
CA ARG A 123 3.18 7.96 6.95
C ARG A 123 4.00 8.58 5.82
N VAL A 124 4.22 7.83 4.74
CA VAL A 124 4.87 8.34 3.53
C VAL A 124 3.82 8.59 2.47
N ARG A 125 3.67 9.86 2.07
CA ARG A 125 2.86 10.27 0.95
C ARG A 125 3.73 10.36 -0.30
N VAL A 126 3.28 9.71 -1.36
CA VAL A 126 3.93 9.68 -2.67
C VAL A 126 2.97 10.24 -3.70
N GLU A 127 3.29 11.41 -4.26
CA GLU A 127 2.45 12.13 -5.21
C GLU A 127 3.15 12.28 -6.56
N HIS A 128 2.47 11.89 -7.64
CA HIS A 128 2.95 12.20 -8.98
C HIS A 128 2.55 13.62 -9.40
N ARG A 129 3.53 14.51 -9.61
CA ARG A 129 3.33 15.90 -10.06
C ARG A 129 3.84 16.07 -11.48
N LEU A 130 3.00 16.65 -12.35
CA LEU A 130 3.41 17.02 -13.70
C LEU A 130 4.23 18.31 -13.64
N ASP A 131 5.30 18.36 -14.44
CA ASP A 131 6.00 19.62 -14.69
C ASP A 131 4.99 20.58 -15.33
N ARG A 132 4.77 21.74 -14.72
CA ARG A 132 3.97 22.78 -15.37
C ARG A 132 4.72 23.23 -16.64
N PRO A 133 4.02 23.37 -17.78
CA PRO A 133 4.61 23.97 -18.97
C PRO A 133 4.93 25.45 -18.73
#